data_AF-A0A151TZF5-F1
#
_entry.id   AF-A0A151TZF5-F1
#
_cell.length_a   1.000
_cell.length_b   1.000
_cell.length_c   1.000
_cell.angle_alpha   90.00
_cell.angle_beta   90.00
_cell.angle_gamma   90.00
#
_symmetry.space_group_name_H-M   'P 1'
#
loop_
_entity.id
_entity.type
_entity.pdbx_description
1 polymer ?
#
loop_
_entity_poly.entity_id
_entity_poly.type
_entity_poly.pdbx_seq_one_letter_code
_entity_poly.pdbx_strand_id
1 'polypeptide(L)'
;MCKSGCSWESYCGKIPYQQIWKLRKIVYKHTCSRDYKVILLSTKWLSGKLKIAKRENPKLKINDIRERVQRNAGISKLMAIRARNATKSMVEGYFIYKYKRLYDYSHELLRSNPTNQG
;
A
#
# COMPACT_ATOMS: atom_id res chain seq x y z
N MET A 1 6.19 -17.56 1.56
CA MET A 1 7.29 -18.34 2.17
C MET A 1 7.03 -19.80 1.90
N CYS A 2 8.07 -20.64 1.89
CA CYS A 2 7.88 -22.08 1.69
C CYS A 2 7.22 -22.73 2.91
N LYS A 3 6.47 -23.81 2.70
CA LYS A 3 5.89 -24.63 3.78
C LYS A 3 6.99 -25.43 4.49
N SER A 4 6.70 -25.90 5.71
CA SER A 4 7.58 -26.82 6.43
C SER A 4 7.89 -28.07 5.58
N GLY A 5 9.15 -28.50 5.59
CA GLY A 5 9.62 -29.63 4.77
C GLY A 5 9.99 -29.26 3.32
N CYS A 6 9.95 -27.98 2.93
CA CYS A 6 10.44 -27.55 1.62
C CYS A 6 11.98 -27.56 1.57
N SER A 7 12.55 -28.11 0.50
CA SER A 7 13.99 -28.10 0.23
C SER A 7 14.57 -26.75 -0.19
N TRP A 8 13.71 -25.74 -0.42
CA TRP A 8 14.17 -24.42 -0.83
C TRP A 8 14.86 -23.71 0.33
N GLU A 9 16.06 -23.22 0.09
CA GLU A 9 16.84 -22.46 1.06
C GLU A 9 17.66 -21.37 0.37
N SER A 10 17.90 -20.28 1.08
CA SER A 10 18.80 -19.22 0.67
C SER A 10 19.60 -18.73 1.87
N TYR A 11 20.91 -18.59 1.71
CA TYR A 11 21.79 -18.13 2.77
C TYR A 11 22.56 -16.89 2.33
N CYS A 12 22.38 -15.80 3.08
CA CYS A 12 23.16 -14.58 2.95
C CYS A 12 24.16 -14.50 4.11
N GLY A 13 25.42 -14.23 3.79
CA GLY A 13 26.46 -13.99 4.78
C GLY A 13 27.06 -12.61 4.59
N LYS A 14 27.33 -11.92 5.69
CA LYS A 14 28.10 -10.67 5.66
C LYS A 14 29.54 -10.99 5.24
N ILE A 15 30.13 -10.13 4.41
CA ILE A 15 31.54 -10.25 4.06
C ILE A 15 32.35 -9.62 5.20
N PRO A 16 33.34 -10.33 5.80
CA PRO A 16 34.22 -9.72 6.78
C PRO A 16 34.87 -8.45 6.22
N TYR A 17 34.99 -7.40 7.03
CA TYR A 17 35.60 -6.11 6.67
C TYR A 17 34.88 -5.29 5.59
N GLN A 18 33.77 -5.78 5.03
CA GLN A 18 32.92 -5.02 4.13
C GLN A 18 31.51 -4.92 4.73
N GLN A 19 30.89 -3.73 4.71
CA GLN A 19 29.50 -3.55 5.16
C GLN A 19 28.49 -4.07 4.11
N ILE A 20 28.82 -5.19 3.47
CA ILE A 20 28.10 -5.75 2.32
C ILE A 20 27.61 -7.16 2.68
N TRP A 21 26.35 -7.43 2.35
CA TRP A 21 25.75 -8.76 2.42
C TRP A 21 25.83 -9.44 1.06
N LYS A 22 26.28 -10.69 1.04
CA LYS A 22 26.33 -11.48 -0.20
C LYS A 22 25.47 -12.73 -0.06
N LEU A 23 24.69 -13.02 -1.10
CA LEU A 23 24.01 -14.30 -1.24
C LEU A 23 25.06 -15.37 -1.56
N ARG A 24 25.20 -16.36 -0.67
CA ARG A 24 26.23 -17.41 -0.76
C ARG A 24 25.68 -18.73 -1.26
N LYS A 25 24.43 -19.05 -0.92
CA LYS A 25 23.76 -20.29 -1.33
C LYS A 25 22.32 -20.00 -1.71
N ILE A 26 21.86 -20.66 -2.77
CA ILE A 26 20.46 -20.69 -3.15
C ILE A 26 20.11 -22.05 -3.74
N VAL A 27 19.10 -22.70 -3.17
CA VAL A 27 18.51 -23.94 -3.70
C VAL A 27 17.16 -23.58 -4.30
N TYR A 28 17.08 -23.56 -5.63
CA TYR A 28 15.89 -23.10 -6.34
C TYR A 28 14.72 -24.11 -6.33
N LYS A 29 15.00 -25.39 -6.09
CA LYS A 29 13.99 -26.44 -6.20
C LYS A 29 13.00 -26.37 -5.04
N HIS A 30 11.73 -26.14 -5.37
CA HIS A 30 10.62 -26.20 -4.43
C HIS A 30 9.95 -27.57 -4.48
N THR A 31 9.65 -28.13 -3.30
CA THR A 31 8.77 -29.30 -3.12
C THR A 31 7.39 -28.92 -2.58
N CYS A 32 7.12 -27.63 -2.37
CA CYS A 32 5.86 -27.13 -1.84
C CYS A 32 5.11 -26.26 -2.84
N SER A 33 3.78 -26.30 -2.80
CA SER A 33 2.94 -25.33 -3.52
C SER A 33 3.08 -23.93 -2.92
N ARG A 34 2.80 -22.90 -3.74
CA ARG A 34 2.86 -21.49 -3.36
C ARG A 34 1.97 -21.23 -2.13
N ASP A 35 2.58 -20.87 -1.01
CA ASP A 35 1.83 -20.39 0.16
C ASP A 35 1.65 -18.88 0.05
N TYR A 36 0.39 -18.48 0.12
CA TYR A 36 -0.06 -17.11 0.02
C TYR A 36 -0.06 -16.38 1.37
N LYS A 37 0.57 -16.95 2.41
CA LYS A 37 0.84 -16.25 3.68
C LYS A 37 1.76 -15.05 3.44
N VAL A 38 1.16 -13.93 3.06
CA VAL A 38 1.92 -12.71 2.78
C VAL A 38 2.06 -11.89 4.05
N ILE A 39 3.23 -12.02 4.68
CA ILE A 39 3.59 -11.25 5.88
C ILE A 39 3.98 -9.80 5.51
N LEU A 40 4.38 -9.57 4.26
CA LEU A 40 4.96 -8.29 3.79
C LEU A 40 3.96 -7.33 3.13
N LEU A 41 2.71 -7.73 2.87
CA LEU A 41 1.72 -6.77 2.38
C LEU A 41 1.18 -6.00 3.59
N SER A 42 1.42 -4.69 3.61
CA SER A 42 0.79 -3.81 4.59
C SER A 42 -0.56 -3.32 4.08
N THR A 43 -1.49 -3.07 5.00
CA THR A 43 -2.75 -2.38 4.71
C THR A 43 -2.53 -1.01 4.08
N LYS A 44 -1.45 -0.31 4.46
CA LYS A 44 -1.05 1.00 3.91
C LYS A 44 -0.65 0.91 2.43
N TRP A 45 0.14 -0.09 2.06
CA TRP A 45 0.50 -0.30 0.66
C TRP A 45 -0.74 -0.63 -0.19
N LEU A 46 -1.59 -1.51 0.35
CA LEU A 46 -2.82 -1.93 -0.32
C LEU A 46 -3.80 -0.77 -0.50
N SER A 47 -3.99 0.08 0.53
CA SER A 47 -4.87 1.24 0.45
C SER A 47 -4.38 2.29 -0.55
N GLY A 48 -3.06 2.44 -0.70
CA GLY A 48 -2.44 3.29 -1.72
C GLY A 48 -2.72 2.81 -3.14
N LYS A 49 -2.51 1.52 -3.42
CA LYS A 49 -2.86 0.92 -4.73
C LYS A 49 -4.35 1.04 -5.03
N LEU A 50 -5.19 0.84 -4.02
CA LEU A 50 -6.64 0.99 -4.13
C LEU A 50 -7.09 2.41 -4.46
N LYS A 51 -6.43 3.41 -3.87
CA LYS A 51 -6.70 4.82 -4.15
C LYS A 51 -6.50 5.14 -5.63
N ILE A 52 -5.41 4.65 -6.22
CA ILE A 52 -5.09 4.84 -7.64
C ILE A 52 -6.16 4.16 -8.50
N ALA A 53 -6.43 2.88 -8.25
CA ALA A 53 -7.41 2.11 -9.02
C ALA A 53 -8.83 2.70 -8.95
N LYS A 54 -9.24 3.26 -7.81
CA LYS A 54 -10.55 3.90 -7.65
C LYS A 54 -10.63 5.27 -8.34
N ARG A 55 -9.50 5.96 -8.52
CA ARG A 55 -9.44 7.20 -9.31
C ARG A 55 -9.64 6.91 -10.80
N GLU A 56 -9.07 5.81 -11.29
CA GLU A 56 -9.22 5.36 -12.68
C GLU A 56 -10.62 4.77 -12.94
N ASN A 57 -11.16 4.00 -12.00
CA ASN A 57 -12.50 3.44 -12.09
C ASN A 57 -13.27 3.60 -10.76
N PRO A 58 -14.12 4.64 -10.63
CA PRO A 58 -14.88 4.91 -9.40
C PRO A 58 -15.84 3.79 -8.99
N LYS A 59 -16.28 2.95 -9.95
CA LYS A 59 -17.24 1.85 -9.75
C LYS A 59 -16.57 0.52 -9.35
N LEU A 60 -15.26 0.51 -9.12
CA LEU A 60 -14.49 -0.69 -8.77
C LEU A 60 -15.09 -1.39 -7.53
N LYS A 61 -15.52 -2.66 -7.69
CA LYS A 61 -16.12 -3.43 -6.59
C LYS A 61 -15.02 -4.08 -5.74
N ILE A 62 -15.35 -4.34 -4.46
CA ILE A 62 -14.45 -5.06 -3.54
C ILE A 62 -14.04 -6.43 -4.09
N ASN A 63 -14.98 -7.13 -4.76
CA ASN A 63 -14.70 -8.46 -5.29
C ASN A 63 -13.65 -8.40 -6.40
N ASP A 64 -13.72 -7.40 -7.28
CA ASP A 64 -12.72 -7.17 -8.34
C ASP A 64 -11.33 -6.89 -7.73
N ILE A 65 -11.29 -6.09 -6.66
CA ILE A 65 -10.06 -5.83 -5.89
C ILE A 65 -9.52 -7.13 -5.30
N ARG A 66 -10.39 -7.92 -4.66
CA ARG A 66 -9.99 -9.17 -4.02
C ARG A 66 -9.44 -10.14 -5.04
N GLU A 67 -10.10 -10.28 -6.19
CA GLU A 67 -9.69 -11.17 -7.27
C GLU A 67 -8.36 -10.73 -7.89
N ARG A 68 -8.20 -9.42 -8.18
CA ARG A 68 -6.98 -8.86 -8.78
C ARG A 68 -5.78 -8.98 -7.86
N VAL A 69 -5.99 -8.93 -6.55
CA VAL A 69 -4.89 -9.04 -5.57
C VAL A 69 -4.65 -10.48 -5.12
N GLN A 70 -5.68 -11.34 -5.04
CA GLN A 70 -5.55 -12.78 -4.76
C GLN A 70 -4.64 -13.49 -5.77
N ARG A 71 -4.62 -13.06 -7.03
CA ARG A 71 -3.73 -13.64 -8.06
C ARG A 71 -2.23 -13.52 -7.69
N ASN A 72 -1.86 -12.50 -6.91
CA ASN A 72 -0.46 -12.16 -6.61
C ASN A 72 -0.09 -12.26 -5.12
N ALA A 73 -1.07 -12.21 -4.22
CA ALA A 73 -0.89 -12.23 -2.77
C ALA A 73 -2.17 -12.73 -2.08
N GLY A 74 -2.05 -13.64 -1.12
CA GLY A 74 -3.18 -14.10 -0.32
C GLY A 74 -3.62 -13.02 0.64
N ILE A 75 -4.54 -12.19 0.20
CA ILE A 75 -5.14 -11.16 1.04
C ILE A 75 -6.37 -11.75 1.71
N SER A 76 -6.41 -11.70 3.03
CA SER A 76 -7.60 -12.06 3.80
C SER A 76 -8.73 -11.05 3.54
N LYS A 77 -9.98 -11.51 3.65
CA LYS A 77 -11.17 -10.64 3.50
C LYS A 77 -11.09 -9.41 4.43
N LEU A 78 -10.64 -9.62 5.68
CA LEU A 78 -10.49 -8.55 6.67
C LEU A 78 -9.46 -7.49 6.25
N MET A 79 -8.34 -7.92 5.66
CA MET A 79 -7.31 -7.02 5.18
C MET A 79 -7.79 -6.16 3.99
N ALA A 80 -8.57 -6.75 3.08
CA ALA A 80 -9.21 -6.01 1.99
C ALA A 80 -10.21 -4.97 2.53
N ILE A 81 -11.02 -5.33 3.54
CA ILE A 81 -11.94 -4.40 4.20
C ILE A 81 -11.18 -3.24 4.87
N ARG A 82 -10.13 -3.56 5.65
CA ARG A 82 -9.29 -2.54 6.31
C ARG A 82 -8.65 -1.59 5.30
N ALA A 83 -8.11 -2.11 4.20
CA ALA A 83 -7.51 -1.28 3.17
C ALA A 83 -8.55 -0.39 2.48
N ARG A 84 -9.77 -0.89 2.21
CA ARG A 84 -10.87 -0.07 1.67
C ARG A 84 -11.23 1.07 2.62
N ASN A 85 -11.37 0.78 3.91
CA ASN A 85 -11.71 1.79 4.91
C ASN A 85 -10.60 2.84 5.04
N ALA A 86 -9.34 2.41 5.04
CA ALA A 86 -8.19 3.33 5.01
C ALA A 86 -8.16 4.19 3.74
N THR A 87 -8.49 3.62 2.56
CA THR A 87 -8.62 4.40 1.33
C THR A 87 -9.74 5.45 1.45
N LYS A 88 -10.89 5.11 2.05
CA LYS A 88 -11.98 6.07 2.27
C LYS A 88 -11.54 7.23 3.16
N SER A 89 -10.94 6.95 4.33
CA SER A 89 -10.48 8.00 5.25
C SER A 89 -9.40 8.87 4.64
N MET A 90 -8.49 8.31 3.85
CA MET A 90 -7.48 9.08 3.10
C MET A 90 -8.08 10.01 2.05
N VAL A 91 -9.21 9.65 1.44
CA VAL A 91 -9.90 10.48 0.45
C VAL A 91 -10.68 11.60 1.15
N GLU A 92 -11.39 11.28 2.23
CA GLU A 92 -12.15 12.24 3.03
C GLU A 92 -11.25 13.28 3.70
N GLY A 93 -10.17 12.85 4.35
CA GLY A 93 -9.16 13.75 4.90
C GLY A 93 -8.50 14.64 3.85
N TYR A 94 -8.34 14.16 2.62
CA TYR A 94 -7.82 14.96 1.51
C TYR A 94 -8.80 16.05 1.07
N PHE A 95 -10.11 15.77 1.04
CA PHE A 95 -11.13 16.78 0.78
C PHE A 95 -11.14 17.85 1.86
N ILE A 96 -11.18 17.45 3.14
CA ILE A 96 -11.12 18.37 4.29
C ILE A 96 -9.89 19.28 4.19
N TYR A 97 -8.72 18.71 3.93
CA TYR A 97 -7.47 19.46 3.77
C TYR A 97 -7.55 20.48 2.62
N LYS A 98 -8.14 20.10 1.48
CA LYS A 98 -8.30 21.01 0.34
C LYS A 98 -9.27 22.15 0.61
N TYR A 99 -10.41 21.89 1.26
CA TYR A 99 -11.36 22.93 1.63
C TYR A 99 -10.77 23.91 2.64
N LYS A 100 -10.03 23.39 3.63
CA LYS A 100 -9.31 24.24 4.59
C LYS A 100 -8.32 25.17 3.87
N ARG A 101 -7.57 24.67 2.89
CA ARG A 101 -6.62 25.49 2.13
C ARG A 101 -7.30 26.60 1.32
N LEU A 102 -8.50 26.36 0.77
CA LEU A 102 -9.29 27.40 0.10
C LEU A 102 -9.74 28.48 1.09
N TYR A 103 -10.20 28.08 2.27
CA TYR A 103 -10.59 28.98 3.35
C TYR A 103 -9.42 29.83 3.86
N ASP A 104 -8.25 29.20 4.09
CA ASP A 104 -7.03 29.89 4.51
C ASP A 104 -6.60 30.92 3.45
N TYR A 105 -6.68 30.55 2.17
CA TYR A 105 -6.35 31.45 1.06
C TYR A 105 -7.31 32.64 0.94
N SER A 106 -8.62 32.42 1.09
CA SER A 106 -9.60 33.52 1.04
C SER A 106 -9.38 34.51 2.19
N HIS A 107 -9.07 34.01 3.39
CA HIS A 107 -8.75 34.85 4.55
C HIS A 107 -7.46 35.63 4.32
N GLU A 108 -6.43 35.00 3.75
CA GLU A 108 -5.17 35.66 3.47
C GLU A 108 -5.30 36.76 2.39
N LEU A 109 -6.16 36.55 1.39
CA LEU A 109 -6.52 37.57 0.40
C LEU A 109 -7.21 38.78 1.04
N LEU A 110 -8.20 38.54 1.91
CA LEU A 110 -8.90 39.61 2.64
C LEU A 110 -7.95 40.39 3.57
N ARG A 111 -7.01 39.69 4.20
CA ARG A 111 -5.99 40.29 5.07
C ARG A 111 -5.00 41.16 4.29
N SER A 112 -4.59 40.70 3.10
CA SER A 112 -3.53 41.33 2.32
C SER A 112 -4.02 42.48 1.43
N ASN A 113 -5.32 42.52 1.10
CA ASN A 113 -5.94 43.55 0.27
C ASN A 113 -7.16 44.19 0.96
N PRO A 114 -6.96 45.09 1.94
CA PRO A 114 -8.05 45.74 2.66
C PRO A 114 -8.93 46.69 1.81
N THR A 115 -8.53 47.03 0.59
CA THR A 115 -9.21 48.00 -0.30
C THR A 115 -10.35 47.43 -1.14
N ASN A 116 -10.65 46.13 -1.06
CA ASN A 116 -11.73 45.47 -1.83
C ASN A 116 -13.02 45.25 -1.03
N GLN A 117 -13.19 45.92 0.11
CA GLN A 117 -14.45 45.97 0.84
C GLN A 117 -15.22 47.23 0.44
N GLY A 118 -16.05 47.10 -0.60
CA GLY A 118 -17.13 48.04 -0.89
C GLY A 118 -18.38 47.67 -0.10
#